data_AF-A0A351WJ12-F1
#
_entry.id   AF-A0A351WJ12-F1
#
_cell.length_a   1.000
_cell.length_b   1.000
_cell.length_c   1.000
_cell.angle_alpha   90.00
_cell.angle_beta   90.00
_cell.angle_gamma   90.00
#
_symmetry.space_group_name_H-M   'P 1'
#
loop_
_entity.id
_entity.type
_entity.pdbx_description
1 polymer ?
#
loop_
_entity_poly.entity_id
_entity_poly.type
_entity_poly.pdbx_seq_one_letter_code
_entity_poly.pdbx_strand_id
1 'polypeptide(L)'
;MHRRGRLHWRGHCPGAGFVHWNRRLCLLLLRSEGAVREILVVFLLTVGVAFSVVAAVGLLRFPDLYTRIHAAAKVGTMGLGSIVLAAAIHFNNLGVSIRAFLVIAFVFMTAPVAAHMISRVGYKVGARMSPKTVIDELRDEDQKL
;
A
#
# COMPACT_ATOMS: atom_id res chain seq x y z
N MET A 1 -7.64 -44.45 35.79
CA MET A 1 -7.09 -43.44 36.73
C MET A 1 -5.85 -42.82 36.07
N HIS A 2 -5.92 -41.75 35.27
CA HIS A 2 -6.34 -40.36 35.51
C HIS A 2 -5.25 -39.50 36.14
N ARG A 3 -4.48 -38.75 35.32
CA ARG A 3 -3.89 -37.44 35.69
C ARG A 3 -3.79 -36.53 34.47
N ARG A 4 -4.72 -35.57 34.37
CA ARG A 4 -4.63 -34.39 33.51
C ARG A 4 -3.80 -33.33 34.25
N GLY A 5 -2.65 -32.94 33.70
CA GLY A 5 -1.87 -31.80 34.18
C GLY A 5 -2.56 -30.49 33.82
N ARG A 6 -3.18 -29.83 34.80
CA ARG A 6 -3.69 -28.46 34.69
C ARG A 6 -2.52 -27.49 34.76
N LEU A 7 -2.17 -26.88 33.63
CA LEU A 7 -1.26 -25.74 33.58
C LEU A 7 -1.99 -24.50 34.09
N HIS A 8 -1.61 -24.09 35.29
CA HIS A 8 -2.12 -22.94 36.01
C HIS A 8 -1.25 -21.72 35.69
N TRP A 9 -1.57 -21.01 34.59
CA TRP A 9 -0.95 -19.73 34.29
C TRP A 9 -1.58 -18.63 35.16
N ARG A 10 -1.04 -18.40 36.36
CA ARG A 10 -1.24 -17.15 37.10
C ARG A 10 -0.19 -16.14 36.65
N GLY A 11 -0.52 -15.36 35.62
CA GLY A 11 0.16 -14.09 35.38
C GLY A 11 -0.23 -13.10 36.48
N HIS A 12 0.73 -12.73 37.32
CA HIS A 12 0.63 -11.60 38.23
C HIS A 12 0.68 -10.30 37.42
N CYS A 13 -0.33 -9.43 37.58
CA CYS A 13 -0.27 -8.04 37.13
C CYS A 13 0.03 -7.14 38.35
N PRO A 14 1.10 -6.33 38.34
CA PRO A 14 1.36 -5.38 39.42
C PRO A 14 0.59 -4.08 39.19
N GLY A 15 -0.16 -3.65 40.21
CA GLY A 15 -0.55 -2.25 40.42
C GLY A 15 -1.66 -1.70 39.53
N ALA A 16 -2.92 -1.85 39.95
CA ALA A 16 -3.99 -0.90 39.62
C ALA A 16 -5.07 -0.94 40.69
N GLY A 17 -5.46 0.24 41.15
CA GLY A 17 -6.42 0.46 42.24
C GLY A 17 -7.81 -0.12 41.99
N PHE A 18 -8.51 -0.25 43.10
CA PHE A 18 -9.77 -0.93 43.34
C PHE A 18 -10.96 -0.22 42.67
N VAL A 19 -11.12 -0.36 41.35
CA VAL A 19 -12.38 -0.08 40.65
C VAL A 19 -12.87 -1.39 40.03
N HIS A 20 -13.91 -1.98 40.64
CA HIS A 20 -14.50 -3.25 40.21
C HIS A 20 -15.31 -3.04 38.92
N TRP A 21 -14.61 -2.79 37.82
CA TRP A 21 -15.20 -2.51 36.52
C TRP A 21 -15.52 -3.83 35.82
N ASN A 22 -16.77 -3.99 35.41
CA ASN A 22 -17.30 -5.23 34.85
C ASN A 22 -16.49 -5.64 33.60
N ARG A 23 -15.98 -6.88 33.53
CA ARG A 23 -15.26 -7.44 32.37
C ARG A 23 -16.03 -7.24 31.05
N ARG A 24 -17.36 -7.21 31.12
CA ARG A 24 -18.24 -6.94 29.97
C ARG A 24 -18.21 -5.49 29.50
N LEU A 25 -18.08 -4.50 30.39
CA LEU A 25 -18.00 -3.09 30.01
C LEU A 25 -16.64 -2.77 29.34
N CYS A 26 -15.57 -3.44 29.78
CA CYS A 26 -14.24 -3.32 29.16
C CYS A 26 -14.17 -3.96 27.79
N LEU A 27 -14.78 -5.14 27.64
CA LEU A 27 -14.91 -5.77 26.34
C LEU A 27 -15.81 -4.97 25.40
N LEU A 28 -16.86 -4.30 25.86
CA LEU A 28 -17.75 -3.48 25.01
C LEU A 28 -17.11 -2.16 24.59
N LEU A 29 -16.35 -1.50 25.48
CA LEU A 29 -15.63 -0.26 25.14
C LEU A 29 -14.37 -0.53 24.28
N LEU A 30 -13.64 -1.62 24.50
CA LEU A 30 -12.58 -2.08 23.58
C LEU A 30 -13.13 -2.56 22.22
N ARG A 31 -14.35 -3.10 22.19
CA ARG A 31 -15.04 -3.53 20.95
C ARG A 31 -15.46 -2.35 20.07
N SER A 32 -15.89 -1.25 20.68
CA SER A 32 -16.29 -0.02 19.98
C SER A 32 -15.11 0.63 19.24
N GLU A 33 -13.99 0.86 19.95
CA GLU A 33 -12.76 1.46 19.37
C GLU A 33 -12.09 0.54 18.34
N GLY A 34 -12.17 -0.79 18.56
CA GLY A 34 -11.63 -1.77 17.62
C GLY A 34 -12.43 -1.83 16.31
N ALA A 35 -13.76 -1.73 16.36
CA ALA A 35 -14.60 -1.93 15.18
C ALA A 35 -14.36 -0.88 14.08
N VAL A 36 -14.21 0.40 14.45
CA VAL A 36 -13.93 1.47 13.48
C VAL A 36 -12.58 1.26 12.80
N ARG A 37 -11.56 0.88 13.58
CA ARG A 37 -10.21 0.59 13.07
C ARG A 37 -10.22 -0.61 12.11
N GLU A 38 -10.91 -1.69 12.44
CA GLU A 38 -11.01 -2.86 11.56
C GLU A 38 -11.75 -2.53 10.26
N ILE A 39 -12.86 -1.77 10.32
CA ILE A 39 -13.59 -1.32 9.12
C ILE A 39 -12.68 -0.49 8.22
N LEU A 40 -11.92 0.44 8.80
CA LEU A 40 -11.00 1.30 8.06
C LEU A 40 -9.86 0.50 7.40
N VAL A 41 -9.29 -0.48 8.12
CA VAL A 41 -8.25 -1.38 7.59
C VAL A 41 -8.80 -2.21 6.43
N VAL A 42 -9.98 -2.84 6.59
CA VAL A 42 -10.61 -3.63 5.52
C VAL A 42 -10.92 -2.76 4.30
N PHE A 43 -11.41 -1.53 4.51
CA PHE A 43 -11.66 -0.59 3.43
C PHE A 43 -10.38 -0.24 2.67
N LEU A 44 -9.31 0.16 3.37
CA LEU A 44 -8.02 0.48 2.75
C LEU A 44 -7.43 -0.72 2.00
N LEU A 45 -7.52 -1.93 2.56
CA LEU A 45 -7.04 -3.15 1.89
C LEU A 45 -7.84 -3.43 0.63
N THR A 46 -9.16 -3.30 0.69
CA THR A 46 -10.04 -3.52 -0.47
C THR A 46 -9.73 -2.54 -1.59
N VAL A 47 -9.55 -1.26 -1.25
CA VAL A 47 -9.14 -0.21 -2.20
C VAL A 47 -7.76 -0.50 -2.79
N GLY A 48 -6.80 -0.91 -1.96
CA GLY A 48 -5.46 -1.27 -2.40
C GLY A 48 -5.44 -2.43 -3.38
N VAL A 49 -6.17 -3.50 -3.08
CA VAL A 49 -6.34 -4.66 -3.97
C VAL A 49 -7.03 -4.25 -5.27
N ALA A 50 -8.08 -3.44 -5.20
CA ALA A 50 -8.75 -2.92 -6.40
C ALA A 50 -7.78 -2.14 -7.30
N PHE A 51 -6.95 -1.27 -6.71
CA PHE A 51 -5.91 -0.57 -7.47
C PHE A 51 -4.85 -1.52 -8.03
N SER A 52 -4.40 -2.55 -7.29
CA SER A 52 -3.47 -3.54 -7.84
C SER A 52 -4.03 -4.28 -9.05
N VAL A 53 -5.33 -4.61 -9.04
CA VAL A 53 -6.02 -5.20 -10.20
C VAL A 53 -6.08 -4.21 -11.35
N VAL A 54 -6.44 -2.94 -11.09
CA VAL A 54 -6.48 -1.90 -12.13
C VAL A 54 -5.09 -1.66 -12.72
N ALA A 55 -4.02 -1.72 -11.94
CA ALA A 55 -2.64 -1.59 -12.41
C ALA A 55 -2.28 -2.74 -13.37
N ALA A 56 -2.61 -3.98 -13.01
CA ALA A 56 -2.40 -5.15 -13.85
C ALA A 56 -3.21 -5.06 -15.18
N VAL A 57 -4.48 -4.69 -15.09
CA VAL A 57 -5.34 -4.50 -16.27
C VAL A 57 -4.83 -3.34 -17.14
N GLY A 58 -4.39 -2.24 -16.54
CA GLY A 58 -3.78 -1.12 -17.25
C GLY A 58 -2.56 -1.54 -18.07
N LEU A 59 -1.68 -2.36 -17.47
CA LEU A 59 -0.50 -2.88 -18.16
C LEU A 59 -0.84 -3.69 -19.42
N LEU A 60 -1.93 -4.47 -19.36
CA LEU A 60 -2.37 -5.33 -20.46
C LEU A 60 -3.20 -4.59 -21.51
N ARG A 61 -3.98 -3.58 -21.11
CA ARG A 61 -4.93 -2.89 -22.00
C ARG A 61 -4.28 -1.77 -22.80
N PHE A 62 -3.25 -1.11 -22.27
CA PHE A 62 -2.64 0.02 -22.96
C PHE A 62 -1.76 -0.43 -24.14
N PRO A 63 -1.87 0.22 -25.32
CA PRO A 63 -1.18 -0.23 -26.53
C PRO A 63 0.27 0.24 -26.64
N ASP A 64 0.67 1.31 -25.95
CA ASP A 64 2.03 1.86 -26.02
C ASP A 64 2.79 1.72 -24.68
N LEU A 65 4.11 1.85 -24.73
CA LEU A 65 4.98 1.73 -23.56
C LEU A 65 4.79 2.89 -22.57
N TYR A 66 4.61 4.11 -23.05
CA TYR A 66 4.55 5.31 -22.20
C TYR A 66 3.27 5.38 -21.36
N THR A 67 2.12 5.08 -21.97
CA THR A 67 0.81 4.97 -21.32
C THR A 67 0.77 3.80 -20.34
N ARG A 68 1.43 2.66 -20.64
CA ARG A 68 1.59 1.55 -19.68
C ARG A 68 2.35 1.99 -18.43
N ILE A 69 3.50 2.64 -18.59
CA ILE A 69 4.33 3.13 -17.47
C ILE A 69 3.56 4.17 -16.66
N HIS A 70 2.89 5.10 -17.35
CA HIS A 70 2.12 6.15 -16.70
C HIS A 70 0.96 5.59 -15.87
N ALA A 71 0.20 4.65 -16.43
CA ALA A 71 -0.88 3.98 -15.73
C ALA A 71 -0.35 3.16 -14.53
N ALA A 72 0.71 2.39 -14.74
CA ALA A 72 1.31 1.56 -13.70
C ALA A 72 1.88 2.39 -12.55
N ALA A 73 2.56 3.50 -12.84
CA ALA A 73 3.15 4.35 -11.81
C ALA A 73 2.07 5.02 -10.94
N LYS A 74 1.03 5.59 -11.56
CA LYS A 74 -0.07 6.24 -10.83
C LYS A 74 -0.86 5.26 -9.96
N VAL A 75 -1.29 4.16 -10.56
CA VAL A 75 -2.16 3.20 -9.87
C VAL A 75 -1.36 2.35 -8.88
N GLY A 76 -0.13 1.95 -9.23
CA GLY A 76 0.74 1.13 -8.39
C GLY A 76 1.15 1.84 -7.09
N THR A 77 1.47 3.13 -7.16
CA THR A 77 1.79 3.94 -5.96
C THR A 77 0.60 4.11 -5.03
N MET A 78 -0.62 4.33 -5.58
CA MET A 78 -1.86 4.40 -4.80
C MET A 78 -2.26 3.05 -4.19
N GLY A 79 -2.08 1.95 -4.93
CA GLY A 79 -2.35 0.60 -4.44
C GLY A 79 -1.40 0.17 -3.32
N LEU A 80 -0.09 0.30 -3.54
CA LEU A 80 0.89 -0.02 -2.50
C LEU A 80 0.75 0.91 -1.29
N GLY A 81 0.55 2.21 -1.51
CA GLY A 81 0.39 3.20 -0.45
C GLY A 81 -0.79 2.89 0.46
N SER A 82 -1.94 2.52 -0.09
CA SER A 82 -3.13 2.15 0.69
C SER A 82 -2.95 0.87 1.50
N ILE A 83 -2.29 -0.17 0.94
CA ILE A 83 -1.99 -1.42 1.66
C ILE A 83 -1.02 -1.18 2.82
N VAL A 84 0.06 -0.42 2.57
CA VAL A 84 1.06 -0.11 3.58
C VAL A 84 0.47 0.77 4.70
N LEU A 85 -0.40 1.71 4.35
CA LEU A 85 -1.12 2.53 5.32
C LEU A 85 -2.10 1.68 6.17
N ALA A 86 -2.77 0.70 5.56
CA ALA A 86 -3.63 -0.24 6.29
C ALA A 86 -2.82 -1.04 7.34
N ALA A 87 -1.63 -1.50 6.96
CA ALA A 87 -0.73 -2.21 7.87
C ALA A 87 -0.27 -1.32 9.04
N ALA A 88 0.05 -0.04 8.78
CA ALA A 88 0.43 0.91 9.83
C ALA A 88 -0.69 1.09 10.87
N ILE A 89 -1.94 1.25 10.40
CA ILE A 89 -3.12 1.44 11.24
C ILE A 89 -3.47 0.16 12.03
N HIS A 90 -3.29 -1.01 11.42
CA HIS A 90 -3.57 -2.29 12.06
C HIS A 90 -2.63 -2.56 13.24
N PHE A 91 -1.32 -2.40 13.07
CA PHE A 91 -0.34 -2.71 14.12
C PHE A 91 -0.18 -1.61 15.18
N ASN A 92 -0.56 -0.36 14.87
CA ASN A 92 -0.53 0.80 15.78
C ASN A 92 0.74 0.89 16.65
N ASN A 93 1.89 0.55 16.05
CA ASN A 93 3.19 0.59 16.70
C ASN A 93 4.04 1.66 16.00
N LEU A 94 4.71 2.51 16.80
CA LEU A 94 5.60 3.56 16.29
C LEU A 94 6.66 3.01 15.33
N GLY A 95 7.26 1.86 15.66
CA GLY A 95 8.27 1.23 14.80
C GLY A 95 7.72 0.79 13.44
N VAL A 96 6.47 0.31 13.40
CA VAL A 96 5.82 -0.11 12.14
C VAL A 96 5.39 1.10 11.33
N SER A 97 4.86 2.14 11.99
CA SER A 97 4.36 3.35 11.34
C SER A 97 5.48 4.14 10.66
N ILE A 98 6.64 4.26 11.31
CA ILE A 98 7.83 4.92 10.71
C ILE A 98 8.30 4.14 9.49
N ARG A 99 8.40 2.81 9.59
CA ARG A 99 8.80 1.96 8.44
C ARG A 99 7.81 2.07 7.29
N ALA A 100 6.51 2.07 7.58
CA ALA A 100 5.45 2.23 6.59
C ALA A 100 5.58 3.58 5.86
N PHE A 101 5.79 4.67 6.60
CA PHE A 101 6.01 5.99 6.02
C PHE A 101 7.27 6.04 5.14
N LEU A 102 8.38 5.45 5.59
CA LEU A 102 9.61 5.34 4.80
C LEU A 102 9.39 4.57 3.49
N VAL A 103 8.65 3.46 3.52
CA VAL A 103 8.30 2.69 2.32
C VAL A 103 7.50 3.54 1.34
N ILE A 104 6.47 4.25 1.80
CA ILE A 104 5.64 5.12 0.95
C ILE A 104 6.49 6.23 0.33
N ALA A 105 7.29 6.93 1.14
CA ALA A 105 8.16 8.02 0.67
C ALA A 105 9.20 7.52 -0.34
N PHE A 106 9.82 6.38 -0.06
CA PHE A 106 10.80 5.76 -0.96
C PHE A 106 10.17 5.41 -2.30
N VAL A 107 9.02 4.73 -2.30
CA VAL A 107 8.34 4.33 -3.53
C VAL A 107 7.85 5.55 -4.31
N PHE A 108 7.37 6.60 -3.64
CA PHE A 108 6.97 7.86 -4.28
C PHE A 108 8.14 8.56 -5.00
N MET A 109 9.37 8.41 -4.49
CA MET A 109 10.55 8.96 -5.11
C MET A 109 11.10 8.05 -6.23
N THR A 110 11.11 6.74 -6.01
CA THR A 110 11.65 5.77 -6.97
C THR A 110 10.73 5.57 -8.19
N ALA A 111 9.41 5.57 -8.00
CA ALA A 111 8.45 5.36 -9.09
C ALA A 111 8.60 6.37 -10.25
N PRO A 112 8.65 7.70 -10.03
CA PRO A 112 8.83 8.66 -11.10
C PRO A 112 10.23 8.61 -11.71
N VAL A 113 11.28 8.36 -10.90
CA VAL A 113 12.65 8.21 -11.41
C VAL A 113 12.75 7.01 -12.35
N ALA A 114 12.22 5.85 -11.94
CA ALA A 114 12.16 4.67 -12.78
C ALA A 114 11.35 4.91 -14.05
N ALA A 115 10.15 5.51 -13.93
CA ALA A 115 9.31 5.83 -15.08
C ALA A 115 10.02 6.75 -16.10
N HIS A 116 10.72 7.77 -15.61
CA HIS A 116 11.47 8.70 -16.46
C HIS A 116 12.64 8.00 -17.18
N MET A 117 13.43 7.20 -16.46
CA MET A 117 14.54 6.45 -17.06
C MET A 117 14.07 5.46 -18.12
N ILE A 118 13.00 4.69 -17.83
CA ILE A 118 12.43 3.73 -18.79
C ILE A 118 11.89 4.46 -20.02
N SER A 119 11.22 5.60 -19.84
CA SER A 119 10.69 6.39 -20.96
C SER A 119 11.82 6.93 -21.85
N ARG A 120 12.90 7.47 -21.26
CA ARG A 120 14.04 7.99 -22.00
C ARG A 120 14.73 6.90 -22.84
N VAL A 121 14.94 5.72 -22.25
CA VAL A 121 15.57 4.60 -22.97
C VAL A 121 14.60 4.01 -23.99
N GLY A 122 13.32 3.89 -23.64
CA GLY A 122 12.27 3.44 -24.57
C GLY A 122 12.21 4.29 -25.83
N TYR A 123 12.35 5.61 -25.71
CA TYR A 123 12.41 6.51 -26.84
C TYR A 123 13.64 6.24 -27.73
N LYS A 124 14.84 6.15 -27.13
CA LYS A 124 16.09 5.89 -27.85
C LYS A 124 16.14 4.54 -28.58
N VAL A 125 15.48 3.52 -28.03
CA VAL A 125 15.42 2.17 -28.63
C VAL A 125 14.31 2.09 -29.71
N GLY A 126 13.54 3.17 -29.93
CA GLY A 126 12.46 3.19 -30.90
C GLY A 126 11.24 2.39 -30.46
N ALA A 127 10.91 2.39 -29.16
CA ALA A 127 9.72 1.72 -28.64
C ALA A 127 8.46 2.24 -29.37
N ARG A 128 7.58 1.32 -29.76
CA ARG A 128 6.36 1.65 -30.50
C ARG A 128 5.51 2.67 -29.73
N MET A 129 5.34 3.84 -30.32
CA MET A 129 4.40 4.85 -29.87
C MET A 129 3.00 4.54 -30.40
N SER A 130 1.97 5.00 -29.67
CA SER A 130 0.59 4.82 -30.09
C SER A 130 0.33 5.51 -31.44
N PRO A 131 -0.49 4.92 -32.34
CA PRO A 131 -0.89 5.56 -33.59
C PRO A 131 -1.66 6.88 -33.39
N LYS A 132 -2.14 7.13 -32.17
CA LYS A 132 -2.86 8.36 -31.80
C LYS A 132 -1.95 9.52 -31.45
N THR A 133 -0.63 9.31 -31.39
CA THR A 133 0.34 10.36 -31.11
C THR A 133 0.53 11.20 -32.37
N VAL A 134 -0.01 12.42 -32.37
CA VAL A 134 0.03 13.34 -33.52
C VAL A 134 1.25 14.26 -33.50
N ILE A 135 1.74 14.60 -32.30
CA ILE A 135 2.83 15.55 -32.10
C ILE A 135 3.98 14.84 -31.39
N ASP A 136 5.18 14.93 -31.96
CA ASP A 136 6.43 14.44 -31.39
C ASP A 136 7.54 15.48 -31.65
N GLU A 137 7.68 16.42 -30.71
CA GLU A 137 8.67 17.50 -30.79
C GLU A 137 10.12 16.98 -30.69
N LEU A 138 10.31 15.86 -29.98
CA LEU A 138 11.64 15.25 -29.78
C LEU A 138 12.19 14.65 -31.08
N ARG A 139 11.32 14.25 -32.01
CA ARG A 139 11.73 13.72 -33.31
C ARG A 139 12.46 14.77 -34.15
N ASP A 140 12.00 16.01 -34.10
CA ASP A 140 12.57 17.12 -34.86
C ASP A 140 13.91 17.59 -34.28
N GLU A 141 14.17 17.33 -33.00
CA GLU A 141 15.47 17.59 -32.35
C GLU A 141 16.51 16.51 -32.68
N ASP A 142 16.15 15.22 -32.63
CA ASP A 142 17.07 14.12 -32.98
C ASP A 142 17.45 14.15 -34.46
N GLN A 143 16.59 14.65 -35.35
CA GLN A 143 16.87 14.74 -36.80
C GLN A 143 17.84 15.89 -37.17
N LYS A 144 18.14 16.80 -36.23
CA LYS A 144 19.11 17.90 -36.40
C LYS A 144 20.55 17.53 -36.01
N LEU A 145 20.75 16.37 -35.38
CA LEU A 145 22.06 15.82 -34.99
C LEU A 145 22.60 14.89 -36.07
#